data_AF-A0A8S4AUU7-F1
#
_entry.id   AF-A0A8S4AUU7-F1
#
_cell.length_a   1.000
_cell.length_b   1.000
_cell.length_c   1.000
_cell.angle_alpha   90.00
_cell.angle_beta   90.00
_cell.angle_gamma   90.00
#
_symmetry.space_group_name_H-M   'P 1'
#
loop_
_entity.id
_entity.type
_entity.pdbx_description
1 polymer ?
#
loop_
_entity_poly.entity_id
_entity_poly.type
_entity_poly.pdbx_seq_one_letter_code
_entity_poly.pdbx_strand_id
1 'polypeptide(L)'
;MKNSNGLEVLSVQFFFVFLRGNALRHGSSWRSSRGIFAFLLLGVCVSAVATWLYITSLDSDITETLARQGELVSPQPRVYSIQCSEDYENYKRYPGCTPQKCGRAVTDGVVNREEAHVLRRLAERGLALAGSEGGASILDLHSGALSMGKQFVNIYRYFGDQIRDVFTAEDFKLYRDVRGRIQTIIAETFGLDPRLMYLTKPTFFSRINSTAAKTQHDEYWHPHIDKVTYGSFDYTSLLYLSDYGSDFTGGRFVFMDQNGNRTVEPRTGTN
;
A
#
# COMPACT_ATOMS: atom_id res chain seq x y z
N MET A 1 13.25 -1.52 4.24
CA MET A 1 14.51 -2.03 4.83
C MET A 1 15.31 -2.75 3.74
N LYS A 2 16.60 -2.45 3.61
CA LYS A 2 17.49 -2.90 2.52
C LYS A 2 17.81 -4.42 2.58
N ASN A 3 18.08 -4.95 1.39
CA ASN A 3 18.57 -6.29 1.05
C ASN A 3 19.74 -6.85 1.88
N SER A 4 19.70 -8.17 2.07
CA SER A 4 20.82 -9.12 2.23
C SER A 4 20.21 -10.51 2.48
N ASN A 5 20.54 -11.66 1.91
CA ASN A 5 21.54 -12.19 0.99
C ASN A 5 20.91 -13.46 0.35
N GLY A 6 21.17 -13.81 -0.91
CA GLY A 6 22.34 -14.61 -1.26
C GLY A 6 22.11 -16.08 -0.94
N LEU A 7 21.41 -16.79 -1.84
CA LEU A 7 21.40 -18.24 -1.92
C LEU A 7 22.69 -18.67 -2.64
N GLU A 8 23.71 -19.07 -1.90
CA GLU A 8 24.80 -19.90 -2.42
C GLU A 8 25.09 -21.02 -1.42
N VAL A 9 24.55 -22.20 -1.73
CA VAL A 9 24.98 -23.46 -1.14
C VAL A 9 26.19 -23.92 -1.94
N LEU A 10 27.39 -23.72 -1.39
CA LEU A 10 28.63 -24.33 -1.88
C LEU A 10 29.04 -25.43 -0.89
N SER A 11 28.72 -26.68 -1.24
CA SER A 11 29.24 -27.87 -0.58
C SER A 11 30.66 -28.14 -1.08
N VAL A 12 31.65 -28.14 -0.17
CA VAL A 12 32.97 -28.73 -0.41
C VAL A 12 33.29 -29.67 0.74
N GLN A 13 33.56 -30.91 0.38
CA GLN A 13 33.84 -32.03 1.26
C GLN A 13 35.34 -32.33 1.22
N PHE A 14 36.01 -32.36 2.38
CA PHE A 14 37.29 -33.06 2.53
C PHE A 14 37.37 -33.79 3.87
N PHE A 15 37.86 -35.02 3.74
CA PHE A 15 38.02 -36.06 4.76
C PHE A 15 39.01 -35.70 5.87
N PHE A 16 38.72 -36.13 7.09
CA PHE A 16 39.76 -36.60 8.02
C PHE A 16 39.33 -37.91 8.67
N VAL A 17 40.17 -38.92 8.48
CA VAL A 17 40.14 -40.24 9.10
C VAL A 17 40.64 -40.11 10.54
N PHE A 18 39.92 -40.70 11.51
CA PHE A 18 40.56 -41.11 12.77
C PHE A 18 40.01 -42.46 13.26
N LEU A 19 40.91 -43.20 13.90
CA LEU A 19 40.89 -44.64 14.12
C LEU A 19 39.81 -45.15 15.10
N ARG A 20 39.23 -46.28 14.67
CA ARG A 20 38.72 -47.46 15.39
C ARG A 20 38.91 -47.52 16.91
N GLY A 21 37.79 -47.71 17.63
CA GLY A 21 37.73 -48.29 18.96
C GLY A 21 36.43 -49.09 19.13
N ASN A 22 36.54 -50.42 19.14
CA ASN A 22 35.41 -51.32 19.41
C ASN A 22 35.18 -51.40 20.93
N ALA A 23 33.93 -51.22 21.37
CA ALA A 23 33.46 -51.73 22.65
C ALA A 23 32.03 -52.26 22.49
N LEU A 24 31.83 -53.50 22.92
CA LEU A 24 30.57 -54.24 22.85
C LEU A 24 29.63 -53.86 24.00
N ARG A 25 28.33 -54.05 23.73
CA ARG A 25 27.33 -54.82 24.52
C ARG A 25 26.12 -54.10 25.12
N HIS A 26 24.99 -54.82 24.95
CA HIS A 26 23.70 -54.81 25.63
C HIS A 26 22.65 -53.76 25.26
N GLY A 27 21.66 -54.22 24.48
CA GLY A 27 20.36 -53.58 24.35
C GLY A 27 19.51 -53.81 25.59
N SER A 28 18.80 -52.75 26.03
CA SER A 28 17.64 -52.87 26.90
C SER A 28 16.47 -52.12 26.27
N SER A 29 15.34 -52.83 26.22
CA SER A 29 14.04 -52.40 25.72
C SER A 29 13.38 -51.42 26.70
N TRP A 30 14.01 -50.27 26.93
CA TRP A 30 13.49 -49.20 27.80
C TRP A 30 13.92 -47.80 27.31
N ARG A 31 14.03 -47.60 25.99
CA ARG A 31 14.35 -46.31 25.36
C ARG A 31 13.22 -45.73 24.50
N SER A 32 12.21 -46.53 24.14
CA SER A 32 11.21 -46.12 23.13
C SER A 32 10.25 -45.03 23.64
N SER A 33 9.78 -45.11 24.89
CA SER A 33 8.83 -44.12 25.43
C SER A 33 9.47 -42.74 25.63
N ARG A 34 10.71 -42.68 26.13
CA ARG A 34 11.47 -41.42 26.30
C ARG A 34 11.75 -40.73 24.97
N GLY A 35 11.98 -41.52 23.91
CA GLY A 35 12.14 -40.98 22.55
C GLY A 35 10.88 -40.28 22.07
N ILE A 36 9.71 -40.93 22.21
CA ILE A 36 8.42 -40.37 21.78
C ILE A 36 8.07 -39.08 22.54
N PHE A 37 8.24 -39.06 23.86
CA PHE A 37 8.02 -37.84 24.66
C PHE A 37 8.99 -36.71 24.28
N ALA A 38 10.26 -37.03 24.01
CA ALA A 38 11.24 -36.05 23.55
C ALA A 38 10.88 -35.48 22.17
N PHE A 39 10.41 -36.31 21.23
CA PHE A 39 9.97 -35.83 19.91
C PHE A 39 8.71 -34.96 19.99
N LEU A 40 7.75 -35.30 20.84
CA LEU A 40 6.55 -34.48 21.06
C LEU A 40 6.89 -33.11 21.68
N LEU A 41 7.76 -33.09 22.70
CA LEU A 41 8.25 -31.84 23.30
C LEU A 41 8.99 -30.98 22.28
N LEU A 42 9.84 -31.59 21.45
CA LEU A 42 10.55 -30.88 20.39
C LEU A 42 9.59 -30.28 19.36
N GLY A 43 8.56 -31.03 18.97
CA GLY A 43 7.50 -30.55 18.07
C GLY A 43 6.73 -29.35 18.64
N VAL A 44 6.38 -29.38 19.94
CA VAL A 44 5.72 -28.26 20.62
C VAL A 44 6.64 -27.05 20.74
N CYS A 45 7.93 -27.25 21.04
CA CYS A 45 8.89 -26.15 21.08
C CYS A 45 9.07 -25.51 19.71
N VAL A 46 9.16 -26.31 18.64
CA VAL A 46 9.29 -25.80 17.27
C VAL A 46 8.03 -25.05 16.84
N SER A 47 6.83 -25.55 17.15
CA SER A 47 5.59 -24.86 16.83
C SER A 47 5.43 -23.56 17.64
N ALA A 48 5.81 -23.55 18.91
CA ALA A 48 5.81 -22.34 19.74
C ALA A 48 6.80 -21.30 19.23
N VAL A 49 8.02 -21.70 18.84
CA VAL A 49 9.01 -20.81 18.25
C VAL A 49 8.56 -20.30 16.88
N ALA A 50 7.98 -21.15 16.04
CA ALA A 50 7.44 -20.74 14.75
C ALA A 50 6.27 -19.75 14.90
N THR A 51 5.40 -19.99 15.88
CA THR A 51 4.28 -19.09 16.20
C THR A 51 4.79 -17.78 16.79
N TRP A 52 5.79 -17.82 17.67
CA TRP A 52 6.44 -16.63 18.22
C TRP A 52 7.11 -15.81 17.11
N LEU A 53 7.92 -16.45 16.25
CA LEU A 53 8.56 -15.80 15.12
C LEU A 53 7.53 -15.21 14.15
N TYR A 54 6.46 -15.94 13.86
CA TYR A 54 5.34 -15.45 13.06
C TYR A 54 4.68 -14.22 13.70
N ILE A 55 4.36 -14.27 14.99
CA ILE A 55 3.78 -13.13 15.72
C ILE A 55 4.74 -11.94 15.77
N THR A 56 6.04 -12.16 16.01
CA THR A 56 7.04 -11.08 16.00
C THR A 56 7.33 -10.55 14.60
N SER A 57 7.06 -11.35 13.56
CA SER A 57 7.15 -10.92 12.15
C SER A 57 5.91 -10.13 11.69
N LEU A 58 4.81 -10.17 12.46
CA LEU A 58 3.67 -9.29 12.23
C LEU A 58 4.07 -7.88 12.71
N ASP A 59 4.47 -7.03 11.76
CA ASP A 59 4.58 -5.57 11.84
C ASP A 59 4.71 -4.98 13.25
N SER A 60 5.80 -5.30 13.95
CA SER A 60 6.11 -4.80 15.30
C SER A 60 6.15 -3.27 15.40
N ASP A 61 6.26 -2.59 14.25
CA ASP A 61 6.33 -1.14 14.13
C ASP A 61 4.94 -0.48 14.00
N ILE A 62 3.86 -1.22 13.79
CA ILE A 62 2.49 -0.68 13.68
C ILE A 62 1.83 -0.65 15.06
N THR A 63 1.54 0.55 15.55
CA THR A 63 0.93 0.78 16.86
C THR A 63 -0.60 0.66 16.81
N GLU A 64 -1.23 1.10 15.72
CA GLU A 64 -2.69 1.16 15.62
C GLU A 64 -3.17 0.93 14.18
N THR A 65 -4.30 0.23 14.01
CA THR A 65 -5.02 0.17 12.74
C THR A 65 -6.27 1.05 12.83
N LEU A 66 -6.29 2.16 12.10
CA LEU A 66 -7.36 3.17 12.13
C LEU A 66 -8.67 2.66 11.52
N ALA A 67 -8.55 1.90 10.44
CA ALA A 67 -9.68 1.22 9.79
C ALA A 67 -9.21 -0.11 9.23
N ARG A 68 -9.92 -1.18 9.58
CA ARG A 68 -9.66 -2.54 9.08
C ARG A 68 -10.38 -2.77 7.75
N GLN A 69 -9.84 -3.64 6.90
CA GLN A 69 -10.47 -3.94 5.61
C GLN A 69 -11.87 -4.53 5.77
N GLY A 70 -12.15 -5.25 6.86
CA GLY A 70 -13.46 -5.83 7.14
C GLY A 70 -14.49 -4.86 7.76
N GLU A 71 -14.05 -3.68 8.19
CA GLU A 71 -14.87 -2.71 8.93
C GLU A 71 -15.59 -1.75 7.99
N LEU A 72 -16.88 -1.45 8.21
CA LEU A 72 -17.63 -0.46 7.43
C LEU A 72 -17.59 0.92 8.10
N VAL A 73 -16.96 1.91 7.45
CA VAL A 73 -16.80 3.28 7.95
C VAL A 73 -17.74 4.23 7.18
N SER A 74 -19.05 4.08 7.36
CA SER A 74 -20.07 4.91 6.71
C SER A 74 -21.31 5.04 7.63
N PRO A 75 -22.19 6.05 7.46
CA PRO A 75 -22.24 7.05 6.38
C PRO A 75 -21.35 8.29 6.61
N GLN A 76 -20.84 8.50 7.82
CA GLN A 76 -20.02 9.66 8.16
C GLN A 76 -18.53 9.30 8.23
N PRO A 77 -17.62 10.16 7.76
CA PRO A 77 -16.19 9.93 7.89
C PRO A 77 -15.74 9.81 9.34
N ARG A 78 -14.86 8.85 9.62
CA ARG A 78 -14.15 8.78 10.89
C ARG A 78 -12.96 9.72 10.86
N VAL A 79 -13.03 10.79 11.66
CA VAL A 79 -12.01 11.84 11.70
C VAL A 79 -11.08 11.67 12.89
N TYR A 80 -9.78 11.74 12.62
CA TYR A 80 -8.70 11.76 13.61
C TYR A 80 -8.07 13.15 13.61
N SER A 81 -8.32 13.92 14.66
CA SER A 81 -7.69 15.24 14.81
C SER A 81 -6.20 15.07 15.10
N ILE A 82 -5.36 15.84 14.42
CA ILE A 82 -3.91 15.87 14.66
C ILE A 82 -3.45 17.31 14.89
N GLN A 83 -2.32 17.47 15.55
CA GLN A 83 -1.68 18.79 15.63
C GLN A 83 -1.20 19.19 14.25
N CYS A 84 -1.48 20.44 13.87
CA CYS A 84 -0.90 21.01 12.66
C CYS A 84 0.62 21.13 12.82
N SER A 85 1.34 21.06 11.70
CA SER A 85 2.79 21.26 11.71
C SER A 85 3.15 22.68 12.14
N GLU A 86 4.33 22.86 12.74
CA GLU A 86 4.79 24.18 13.22
C GLU A 86 4.93 25.19 12.07
N ASP A 87 5.29 24.70 10.88
CA ASP A 87 5.42 25.51 9.67
C ASP A 87 4.08 25.75 8.95
N TYR A 88 2.96 25.24 9.47
CA TYR A 88 1.66 25.37 8.83
C TYR A 88 1.23 26.82 8.59
N GLU A 89 1.60 27.71 9.51
CA GLU A 89 1.35 29.17 9.42
C GLU A 89 2.23 29.85 8.36
N ASN A 90 3.34 29.24 7.96
CA ASN A 90 4.26 29.81 6.96
C ASN A 90 3.72 29.65 5.52
N TYR A 91 2.75 28.75 5.30
CA TYR A 91 2.17 28.54 3.98
C TYR A 91 1.13 29.59 3.63
N LYS A 92 1.06 29.94 2.34
CA LYS A 92 0.05 30.86 1.82
C LYS A 92 -1.35 30.28 2.04
N ARG A 93 -2.20 31.04 2.74
CA ARG A 93 -3.58 30.69 3.03
C ARG A 93 -4.53 31.27 1.99
N TYR A 94 -5.45 30.44 1.53
CA TYR A 94 -6.56 30.83 0.68
C TYR A 94 -7.85 30.72 1.49
N PRO A 95 -8.51 31.85 1.84
CA PRO A 95 -9.74 31.83 2.60
C PRO A 95 -10.78 30.89 2.00
N GLY A 96 -11.33 29.99 2.83
CA GLY A 96 -12.33 29.01 2.42
C GLY A 96 -11.81 27.74 1.73
N CYS A 97 -10.52 27.65 1.42
CA CYS A 97 -9.88 26.48 0.80
C CYS A 97 -8.76 25.86 1.67
N THR A 98 -8.08 26.65 2.50
CA THR A 98 -6.99 26.15 3.35
C THR A 98 -7.52 25.66 4.72
N PRO A 99 -7.06 24.50 5.22
CA PRO A 99 -7.57 23.91 6.46
C PRO A 99 -7.47 24.87 7.66
N GLN A 100 -8.53 24.94 8.45
CA GLN A 100 -8.48 25.60 9.77
C GLN A 100 -8.21 24.60 10.90
N LYS A 101 -8.30 23.30 10.60
CA LYS A 101 -8.04 22.20 11.53
C LYS A 101 -7.30 21.11 10.75
N CYS A 102 -6.29 20.51 11.37
CA CYS A 102 -5.54 19.41 10.79
C CYS A 102 -6.12 18.07 11.27
N GLY A 103 -6.24 17.13 10.34
CA GLY A 103 -6.80 15.84 10.64
C GLY A 103 -6.63 14.87 9.50
N ARG A 104 -6.98 13.63 9.78
CA ARG A 104 -7.08 12.53 8.83
C ARG A 104 -8.49 12.01 8.88
N ALA A 105 -8.99 11.52 7.75
CA ALA A 105 -10.31 10.92 7.71
C ALA A 105 -10.28 9.63 6.90
N VAL A 106 -11.06 8.65 7.35
CA VAL A 106 -11.35 7.42 6.61
C VAL A 106 -12.85 7.33 6.44
N THR A 107 -13.31 7.00 5.23
CA THR A 107 -14.72 6.78 4.94
C THR A 107 -14.87 5.75 3.84
N ASP A 108 -15.89 4.91 3.98
CA ASP A 108 -16.43 4.07 2.93
C ASP A 108 -17.57 4.82 2.20
N GLY A 109 -18.14 4.21 1.16
CA GLY A 109 -19.30 4.74 0.45
C GLY A 109 -19.02 5.86 -0.56
N VAL A 110 -17.76 6.27 -0.78
CA VAL A 110 -17.41 7.26 -1.82
C VAL A 110 -17.80 6.75 -3.21
N VAL A 111 -17.52 5.46 -3.45
CA VAL A 111 -17.89 4.72 -4.66
C VAL A 111 -18.52 3.41 -4.24
N ASN A 112 -19.51 2.95 -5.00
CA ASN A 112 -19.99 1.59 -4.84
C ASN A 112 -19.04 0.58 -5.52
N ARG A 113 -19.28 -0.72 -5.30
CA ARG A 113 -18.43 -1.77 -5.85
C ARG A 113 -18.39 -1.77 -7.39
N GLU A 114 -19.51 -1.49 -8.05
CA GLU A 114 -19.56 -1.44 -9.52
C GLU A 114 -18.76 -0.25 -10.07
N GLU A 115 -18.90 0.92 -9.46
CA GLU A 115 -18.13 2.11 -9.82
C GLU A 115 -16.63 1.88 -9.61
N ALA A 116 -16.24 1.26 -8.48
CA ALA A 116 -14.86 0.90 -8.21
C ALA A 116 -14.30 -0.06 -9.29
N HIS A 117 -15.08 -1.06 -9.71
CA HIS A 117 -14.70 -1.97 -10.78
C HIS A 117 -14.56 -1.26 -12.13
N VAL A 118 -15.46 -0.33 -12.48
CA VAL A 118 -15.34 0.45 -13.71
C VAL A 118 -14.07 1.31 -13.69
N LEU A 119 -13.80 2.02 -12.59
CA LEU A 119 -12.57 2.82 -12.44
C LEU A 119 -11.31 1.95 -12.52
N ARG A 120 -11.32 0.76 -11.90
CA ARG A 120 -10.21 -0.18 -11.97
C ARG A 120 -9.97 -0.62 -13.41
N ARG A 121 -11.01 -1.03 -14.15
CA ARG A 121 -10.90 -1.42 -15.57
C ARG A 121 -10.44 -0.26 -16.47
N LEU A 122 -10.86 0.96 -16.18
CA LEU A 122 -10.37 2.17 -16.85
C LEU A 122 -8.84 2.25 -16.66
N ALA A 123 -8.37 2.21 -15.42
CA ALA A 123 -6.93 2.27 -15.12
C ALA A 123 -6.15 1.11 -15.76
N GLU A 124 -6.67 -0.11 -15.69
CA GLU A 124 -6.07 -1.31 -16.28
C GLU A 124 -5.91 -1.18 -17.81
N ARG A 125 -6.94 -0.69 -18.51
CA ARG A 125 -6.86 -0.46 -19.97
C ARG A 125 -5.81 0.59 -20.33
N GLY A 126 -5.74 1.70 -19.61
CA GLY A 126 -4.72 2.72 -19.86
C GLY A 126 -3.29 2.23 -19.57
N LEU A 127 -3.11 1.48 -18.47
CA LEU A 127 -1.83 0.87 -18.06
C LEU A 127 -1.48 -0.41 -18.85
N ALA A 128 -2.32 -0.84 -19.78
CA ALA A 128 -2.02 -1.92 -20.73
C ALA A 128 -1.30 -1.40 -21.99
N LEU A 129 -1.44 -0.10 -22.31
CA LEU A 129 -0.72 0.51 -23.45
C LEU A 129 0.78 0.62 -23.18
N ALA A 130 1.15 0.94 -21.95
CA ALA A 130 2.53 0.97 -21.47
C ALA A 130 2.56 0.83 -19.94
N GLY A 131 3.72 0.48 -19.40
CA GLY A 131 3.95 0.44 -17.97
C GLY A 131 5.42 0.70 -17.63
N SER A 132 5.70 0.81 -16.33
CA SER A 132 7.07 0.90 -15.84
C SER A 132 7.80 -0.44 -16.01
N GLU A 133 9.14 -0.38 -16.12
CA GLU A 133 10.01 -1.55 -15.95
C GLU A 133 10.11 -2.01 -14.48
N GLY A 134 9.72 -1.17 -13.52
CA GLY A 134 9.69 -1.48 -12.11
C GLY A 134 8.29 -1.76 -11.56
N GLY A 135 8.19 -1.80 -10.23
CA GLY A 135 6.98 -2.23 -9.53
C GLY A 135 5.82 -1.25 -9.54
N ALA A 136 6.03 0.02 -9.88
CA ALA A 136 4.98 1.04 -9.86
C ALA A 136 4.76 1.64 -11.25
N SER A 137 3.51 1.63 -11.73
CA SER A 137 3.10 2.30 -12.96
C SER A 137 2.04 3.35 -12.65
N ILE A 138 2.11 4.49 -13.34
CA ILE A 138 1.26 5.65 -13.12
C ILE A 138 0.52 5.99 -14.42
N LEU A 139 -0.75 6.35 -14.29
CA LEU A 139 -1.60 6.91 -15.34
C LEU A 139 -2.33 8.15 -14.80
N ASP A 140 -1.98 9.33 -15.31
CA ASP A 140 -2.68 10.59 -15.04
C ASP A 140 -3.53 10.96 -16.26
N LEU A 141 -4.85 10.79 -16.16
CA LEU A 141 -5.79 11.16 -17.23
C LEU A 141 -5.86 12.67 -17.47
N HIS A 142 -5.50 13.50 -16.50
CA HIS A 142 -5.62 14.95 -16.63
C HIS A 142 -4.41 15.58 -17.32
N SER A 143 -3.19 15.14 -16.99
CA SER A 143 -1.97 15.57 -17.70
C SER A 143 -1.66 14.71 -18.93
N GLY A 144 -2.22 13.51 -19.00
CA GLY A 144 -1.89 12.48 -19.97
C GLY A 144 -0.61 11.71 -19.64
N ALA A 145 0.01 11.90 -18.47
CA ALA A 145 1.24 11.18 -18.13
C ALA A 145 0.98 9.68 -17.96
N LEU A 146 1.75 8.85 -18.65
CA LEU A 146 1.74 7.40 -18.55
C LEU A 146 3.17 6.87 -18.40
N SER A 147 3.40 5.98 -17.45
CA SER A 147 4.68 5.27 -17.31
C SER A 147 4.98 4.42 -18.55
N MET A 148 6.19 4.54 -19.09
CA MET A 148 6.69 3.73 -20.20
C MET A 148 8.18 3.44 -20.01
N GLY A 149 8.49 2.22 -19.56
CA GLY A 149 9.85 1.83 -19.19
C GLY A 149 10.35 2.63 -18.00
N LYS A 150 11.40 3.44 -18.20
CA LYS A 150 11.99 4.31 -17.16
C LYS A 150 11.57 5.78 -17.24
N GLN A 151 10.61 6.11 -18.09
CA GLN A 151 10.19 7.49 -18.36
C GLN A 151 8.66 7.63 -18.40
N PHE A 152 8.19 8.86 -18.58
CA PHE A 152 6.79 9.19 -18.79
C PHE A 152 6.55 9.66 -20.22
N VAL A 153 5.45 9.22 -20.81
CA VAL A 153 4.96 9.72 -22.10
C VAL A 153 3.59 10.37 -21.93
N ASN A 154 3.22 11.23 -22.89
CA ASN A 154 1.85 11.73 -22.96
C ASN A 154 0.99 10.73 -23.76
N ILE A 155 0.07 10.05 -23.10
CA ILE A 155 -0.79 9.00 -23.66
C ILE A 155 -1.62 9.50 -24.85
N TYR A 156 -2.11 10.75 -24.80
CA TYR A 156 -2.92 11.35 -25.85
C TYR A 156 -2.12 11.68 -27.11
N ARG A 157 -0.83 11.97 -26.97
CA ARG A 157 0.08 12.21 -28.09
C ARG A 157 0.66 10.92 -28.65
N TYR A 158 1.06 10.01 -27.78
CA TYR A 158 1.78 8.79 -28.16
C TYR A 158 0.84 7.70 -28.68
N PHE A 159 -0.37 7.58 -28.11
CA PHE A 159 -1.37 6.58 -28.48
C PHE A 159 -2.65 7.19 -29.07
N GLY A 160 -2.57 8.40 -29.63
CA GLY A 160 -3.73 9.21 -30.02
C GLY A 160 -4.78 8.46 -30.84
N ASP A 161 -4.36 7.63 -31.80
CA ASP A 161 -5.25 6.84 -32.66
C ASP A 161 -6.01 5.75 -31.89
N GLN A 162 -5.43 5.21 -30.82
CA GLN A 162 -5.97 4.12 -30.01
C GLN A 162 -6.78 4.62 -28.80
N ILE A 163 -6.63 5.88 -28.40
CA ILE A 163 -7.26 6.43 -27.19
C ILE A 163 -8.77 6.23 -27.17
N ARG A 164 -9.43 6.31 -28.33
CA ARG A 164 -10.90 6.15 -28.45
C ARG A 164 -11.36 4.72 -28.19
N ASP A 165 -10.49 3.73 -28.40
CA ASP A 165 -10.76 2.33 -28.09
C ASP A 165 -10.42 2.01 -26.61
N VAL A 166 -9.57 2.83 -25.99
CA VAL A 166 -9.08 2.65 -24.61
C VAL A 166 -10.01 3.28 -23.58
N PHE A 167 -10.60 4.45 -23.86
CA PHE A 167 -11.47 5.17 -22.93
C PHE A 167 -12.77 5.62 -23.60
N THR A 168 -13.89 5.50 -22.89
CA THR A 168 -15.21 5.96 -23.34
C THR A 168 -15.62 7.29 -22.70
N ALA A 169 -16.71 7.89 -23.17
CA ALA A 169 -17.24 9.11 -22.56
C ALA A 169 -17.77 8.85 -21.13
N GLU A 170 -18.32 7.66 -20.89
CA GLU A 170 -18.85 7.19 -19.62
C GLU A 170 -17.74 7.01 -18.58
N ASP A 171 -16.58 6.50 -19.00
CA ASP A 171 -15.38 6.40 -18.15
C ASP A 171 -15.00 7.78 -17.58
N PHE A 172 -14.88 8.78 -18.46
CA PHE A 172 -14.54 10.14 -18.04
C PHE A 172 -15.67 10.79 -17.23
N LYS A 173 -16.93 10.44 -17.49
CA LYS A 173 -18.06 10.89 -16.68
C LYS A 173 -17.95 10.35 -15.26
N LEU A 174 -17.79 9.05 -15.09
CA LEU A 174 -17.64 8.43 -13.78
C LEU A 174 -16.43 9.00 -13.03
N TYR A 175 -15.28 9.13 -13.69
CA TYR A 175 -14.08 9.73 -13.09
C TYR A 175 -14.34 11.15 -12.54
N ARG A 176 -15.04 12.01 -13.31
CA ARG A 176 -15.42 13.36 -12.87
C ARG A 176 -16.42 13.34 -11.71
N ASP A 177 -17.40 12.45 -11.75
CA ASP A 177 -18.44 12.33 -10.73
C ASP A 177 -17.84 11.85 -9.39
N VAL A 178 -16.92 10.88 -9.44
CA VAL A 178 -16.18 10.37 -8.27
C VAL A 178 -15.26 11.43 -7.70
N ARG A 179 -14.51 12.14 -8.55
CA ARG A 179 -13.71 13.29 -8.12
C ARG A 179 -14.55 14.33 -7.40
N GLY A 180 -15.72 14.67 -7.96
CA GLY A 180 -16.65 15.63 -7.35
C GLY A 180 -17.10 15.18 -5.95
N ARG A 181 -17.47 13.89 -5.80
CA ARG A 181 -17.83 13.32 -4.48
C ARG A 181 -16.68 13.42 -3.47
N ILE A 182 -15.46 13.09 -3.88
CA ILE A 182 -14.28 13.21 -3.02
C ILE A 182 -14.08 14.67 -2.56
N GLN A 183 -14.19 15.63 -3.49
CA GLN A 183 -14.07 17.05 -3.16
C GLN A 183 -15.13 17.50 -2.14
N THR A 184 -16.39 17.09 -2.33
CA THR A 184 -17.48 17.39 -1.40
C THR A 184 -17.21 16.80 -0.02
N ILE A 185 -16.81 15.52 0.05
CA ILE A 185 -16.53 14.84 1.33
C ILE A 185 -15.39 15.54 2.08
N ILE A 186 -14.31 15.92 1.40
CA ILE A 186 -13.21 16.67 2.03
C ILE A 186 -13.71 18.01 2.56
N ALA A 187 -14.48 18.75 1.74
CA ALA A 187 -15.00 20.05 2.15
C ALA A 187 -15.90 19.97 3.37
N GLU A 188 -16.83 19.01 3.40
CA GLU A 188 -17.72 18.79 4.55
C GLU A 188 -16.94 18.35 5.79
N THR A 189 -16.00 17.42 5.63
CA THR A 189 -15.19 16.88 6.74
C THR A 189 -14.37 17.96 7.44
N PHE A 190 -13.81 18.90 6.67
CA PHE A 190 -12.90 19.93 7.19
C PHE A 190 -13.51 21.33 7.26
N GLY A 191 -14.81 21.47 7.00
CA GLY A 191 -15.54 22.74 7.11
C GLY A 191 -15.09 23.79 6.09
N LEU A 192 -14.89 23.39 4.84
CA LEU A 192 -14.47 24.24 3.73
C LEU A 192 -15.66 24.65 2.86
N ASP A 193 -15.48 25.66 2.01
CA ASP A 193 -16.42 25.94 0.93
C ASP A 193 -16.13 25.01 -0.25
N PRO A 194 -17.02 24.06 -0.61
CA PRO A 194 -16.78 23.13 -1.72
C PRO A 194 -16.59 23.85 -3.07
N ARG A 195 -17.07 25.09 -3.22
CA ARG A 195 -16.91 25.90 -4.44
C ARG A 195 -15.50 26.48 -4.58
N LEU A 196 -14.73 26.50 -3.50
CA LEU A 196 -13.36 27.03 -3.46
C LEU A 196 -12.32 25.92 -3.45
N MET A 197 -12.73 24.65 -3.59
CA MET A 197 -11.85 23.50 -3.68
C MET A 197 -11.42 23.22 -5.12
N TYR A 198 -10.14 23.41 -5.41
CA TYR A 198 -9.57 23.20 -6.74
C TYR A 198 -8.75 21.92 -6.81
N LEU A 199 -8.93 21.15 -7.89
CA LEU A 199 -8.10 19.98 -8.15
C LEU A 199 -6.69 20.43 -8.57
N THR A 200 -5.67 20.01 -7.82
CA THR A 200 -4.27 20.26 -8.13
C THR A 200 -3.61 19.01 -8.70
N LYS A 201 -2.55 19.18 -9.50
CA LYS A 201 -1.77 18.07 -10.07
C LYS A 201 -0.62 17.67 -9.14
N PRO A 202 -0.23 16.39 -9.13
CA PRO A 202 -0.71 15.31 -10.00
C PRO A 202 -2.00 14.62 -9.49
N THR A 203 -2.78 14.02 -10.40
CA THR A 203 -3.97 13.20 -10.09
C THR A 203 -3.95 11.93 -10.93
N PHE A 204 -3.61 10.80 -10.33
CA PHE A 204 -3.27 9.61 -11.09
C PHE A 204 -3.78 8.33 -10.47
N PHE A 205 -3.95 7.33 -11.33
CA PHE A 205 -4.02 5.93 -10.93
C PHE A 205 -2.60 5.40 -10.76
N SER A 206 -2.37 4.64 -9.70
CA SER A 206 -1.16 3.86 -9.52
C SER A 206 -1.50 2.37 -9.52
N ARG A 207 -0.68 1.59 -10.21
CA ARG A 207 -0.64 0.13 -10.09
C ARG A 207 0.71 -0.25 -9.50
N ILE A 208 0.69 -0.95 -8.38
CA ILE A 208 1.88 -1.39 -7.66
C ILE A 208 1.88 -2.91 -7.61
N ASN A 209 3.03 -3.52 -7.87
CA ASN A 209 3.25 -4.96 -7.76
C ASN A 209 4.62 -5.25 -7.11
N SER A 210 5.01 -6.53 -7.06
CA SER A 210 6.24 -7.00 -6.44
C SER A 210 7.49 -6.91 -7.33
N THR A 211 7.40 -6.36 -8.54
CA THR A 211 8.56 -6.16 -9.42
C THR A 211 9.54 -5.17 -8.78
N ALA A 212 10.83 -5.52 -8.78
CA ALA A 212 11.86 -4.68 -8.18
C ALA A 212 11.95 -3.31 -8.86
N ALA A 213 12.13 -2.26 -8.05
CA ALA A 213 12.31 -0.90 -8.55
C ALA A 213 13.49 -0.77 -9.51
N LYS A 214 13.31 0.01 -10.58
CA LYS A 214 14.33 0.33 -11.59
C LYS A 214 14.65 1.82 -11.63
N THR A 215 13.73 2.64 -11.15
CA THR A 215 13.80 4.10 -11.04
C THR A 215 13.30 4.54 -9.67
N GLN A 216 13.58 5.79 -9.29
CA GLN A 216 13.04 6.37 -8.05
C GLN A 216 11.51 6.41 -8.04
N HIS A 217 10.87 6.52 -9.21
CA HIS A 217 9.40 6.52 -9.32
C HIS A 217 8.78 5.14 -9.04
N ASP A 218 9.58 4.07 -9.03
CA ASP A 218 9.15 2.74 -8.63
C ASP A 218 9.21 2.54 -7.10
N GLU A 219 9.93 3.41 -6.39
CA GLU A 219 10.15 3.32 -4.94
C GLU A 219 9.01 3.99 -4.16
N TYR A 220 7.83 3.38 -4.22
CA TYR A 220 6.60 3.94 -3.63
C TYR A 220 6.52 3.85 -2.09
N TRP A 221 7.57 3.38 -1.42
CA TRP A 221 7.60 3.13 0.04
C TRP A 221 8.37 4.18 0.84
N HIS A 222 8.87 5.24 0.19
CA HIS A 222 9.60 6.29 0.90
C HIS A 222 8.64 7.22 1.64
N PRO A 223 8.87 7.45 2.96
CA PRO A 223 8.11 8.45 3.71
C PRO A 223 8.25 9.83 3.09
N HIS A 224 7.15 10.55 2.97
CA HIS A 224 7.14 11.92 2.47
C HIS A 224 5.94 12.71 3.01
N ILE A 225 6.02 14.03 2.86
CA ILE A 225 4.93 14.97 3.18
C ILE A 225 4.51 15.59 1.86
N ASP A 226 3.25 15.35 1.45
CA ASP A 226 2.77 15.80 0.14
C ASP A 226 2.86 17.30 -0.07
N LYS A 227 2.61 18.12 0.97
CA LYS A 227 2.77 19.58 0.88
C LYS A 227 4.21 19.99 0.52
N VAL A 228 5.20 19.26 1.03
CA VAL A 228 6.63 19.53 0.77
C VAL A 228 6.99 19.07 -0.65
N THR A 229 6.51 17.91 -1.07
CA THR A 229 6.73 17.38 -2.43
C THR A 229 6.00 18.21 -3.49
N TYR A 230 4.77 18.63 -3.19
CA TYR A 230 3.83 19.33 -4.05
C TYR A 230 3.24 20.52 -3.29
N GLY A 231 3.88 21.70 -3.40
CA GLY A 231 3.51 22.91 -2.65
C GLY A 231 2.04 23.35 -2.78
N SER A 232 1.34 22.92 -3.82
CA SER A 232 -0.07 23.21 -4.04
C SER A 232 -1.03 22.34 -3.23
N PHE A 233 -0.58 21.27 -2.57
CA PHE A 233 -1.46 20.30 -1.92
C PHE A 233 -1.80 20.75 -0.50
N ASP A 234 -3.03 21.19 -0.26
CA ASP A 234 -3.55 21.37 1.11
C ASP A 234 -4.22 20.09 1.64
N TYR A 235 -4.66 19.21 0.73
CA TYR A 235 -5.28 17.93 1.04
C TYR A 235 -4.83 16.87 0.04
N THR A 236 -4.64 15.65 0.54
CA THR A 236 -4.43 14.46 -0.27
C THR A 236 -5.54 13.46 0.02
N SER A 237 -6.10 12.88 -1.03
CA SER A 237 -7.05 11.77 -0.94
C SER A 237 -6.52 10.55 -1.67
N LEU A 238 -6.69 9.38 -1.08
CA LEU A 238 -6.43 8.09 -1.71
C LEU A 238 -7.75 7.34 -1.82
N LEU A 239 -8.09 6.90 -3.03
CA LEU A 239 -9.21 6.01 -3.29
C LEU A 239 -8.67 4.64 -3.67
N TYR A 240 -8.94 3.63 -2.86
CA TYR A 240 -8.53 2.25 -3.14
C TYR A 240 -9.54 1.56 -4.04
N LEU A 241 -9.04 0.84 -5.04
CA LEU A 241 -9.83 0.09 -6.02
C LEU A 241 -9.62 -1.44 -5.90
N SER A 242 -8.92 -1.86 -4.84
CA SER A 242 -8.54 -3.24 -4.55
C SER A 242 -8.57 -3.48 -3.04
N ASP A 243 -8.83 -4.72 -2.66
CA ASP A 243 -8.99 -5.14 -1.25
C ASP A 243 -7.69 -5.71 -0.67
N TYR A 244 -7.25 -5.15 0.46
CA TYR A 244 -6.18 -5.71 1.26
C TYR A 244 -6.56 -7.09 1.82
N GLY A 245 -5.64 -8.05 1.74
CA GLY A 245 -5.85 -9.43 2.18
C GLY A 245 -6.57 -10.32 1.17
N SER A 246 -7.16 -9.75 0.12
CA SER A 246 -7.80 -10.50 -0.98
C SER A 246 -7.08 -10.30 -2.32
N ASP A 247 -6.96 -9.06 -2.78
CA ASP A 247 -6.29 -8.74 -4.06
C ASP A 247 -4.77 -8.64 -3.90
N PHE A 248 -4.30 -8.23 -2.72
CA PHE A 248 -2.87 -8.07 -2.41
C PHE A 248 -2.59 -8.21 -0.91
N THR A 249 -1.32 -8.46 -0.58
CA THR A 249 -0.80 -8.46 0.79
C THR A 249 0.32 -7.42 0.91
N GLY A 250 0.61 -6.98 2.14
CA GLY A 250 1.43 -5.77 2.36
C GLY A 250 0.73 -4.51 1.84
N GLY A 251 1.48 -3.47 1.51
CA GLY A 251 0.95 -2.27 0.83
C GLY A 251 -0.09 -1.46 1.62
N ARG A 252 -0.20 -1.67 2.93
CA ARG A 252 -1.05 -0.84 3.79
C ARG A 252 -0.53 0.60 3.83
N PHE A 253 -1.44 1.55 3.95
CA PHE A 253 -1.04 2.94 4.09
C PHE A 253 -0.72 3.26 5.53
N VAL A 254 0.46 3.83 5.75
CA VAL A 254 1.01 4.08 7.09
C VAL A 254 1.23 5.57 7.28
N PHE A 255 0.59 6.13 8.29
CA PHE A 255 0.98 7.40 8.88
C PHE A 255 2.09 7.14 9.90
N MET A 256 3.23 7.79 9.71
CA MET A 256 4.37 7.71 10.63
C MET A 256 4.32 8.87 11.62
N ASP A 257 3.79 8.62 12.82
CA ASP A 257 3.65 9.65 13.86
C ASP A 257 4.73 9.52 14.93
N GLN A 258 4.98 10.63 15.65
CA GLN A 258 5.94 10.65 16.75
C GLN A 258 5.64 9.61 17.85
N ASN A 259 4.36 9.29 18.05
CA ASN A 259 3.89 8.35 19.07
C ASN A 259 3.57 6.95 18.52
N GLY A 260 4.02 6.62 17.31
CA GLY A 260 3.87 5.30 16.71
C GLY A 260 3.21 5.32 15.34
N ASN A 261 3.42 4.26 14.56
CA ASN A 261 2.86 4.18 13.21
C ASN A 261 1.39 3.76 13.26
N ARG A 262 0.56 4.43 12.47
CA ARG A 262 -0.87 4.13 12.33
C ARG A 262 -1.18 3.71 10.91
N THR A 263 -1.93 2.64 10.73
CA THR A 263 -2.20 2.10 9.40
C THR A 263 -3.69 2.18 9.05
N VAL A 264 -3.97 2.30 7.75
CA VAL A 264 -5.28 2.04 7.15
C VAL A 264 -5.15 0.81 6.25
N GLU A 265 -6.06 -0.14 6.38
CA GLU A 265 -6.13 -1.31 5.50
C GLU A 265 -6.99 -0.98 4.27
N PRO A 266 -6.42 -1.00 3.04
CA PRO A 266 -7.15 -0.70 1.82
C PRO A 266 -8.39 -1.58 1.59
N ARG A 267 -9.47 -0.95 1.14
CA ARG A 267 -10.73 -1.61 0.79
C ARG A 267 -11.27 -1.03 -0.52
N THR A 268 -11.81 -1.89 -1.38
CA THR A 268 -12.54 -1.46 -2.58
C THR A 268 -13.96 -1.02 -2.23
N GLY A 269 -14.62 -0.27 -3.13
CA GLY A 269 -15.96 0.30 -2.93
C GLY A 269 -16.97 -0.62 -2.23
N THR A 270 -17.82 -0.04 -1.39
CA THR A 270 -18.83 -0.74 -0.58
C THR A 270 -20.20 -0.70 -1.24
N ASN A 271 -21.00 -1.75 -1.07
CA ASN A 271 -22.38 -1.78 -1.59
C ASN A 271 -23.31 -0.84 -0.82
#